data_AF-V7CAE3-F1
#
_entry.id   AF-V7CAE3-F1
#
_cell.length_a   1.000
_cell.length_b   1.000
_cell.length_c   1.000
_cell.angle_alpha   90.00
_cell.angle_beta   90.00
_cell.angle_gamma   90.00
#
_symmetry.space_group_name_H-M   'P 1'
#
loop_
_entity.id
_entity.type
_entity.pdbx_description
1 polymer ?
#
loop_
_entity_poly.entity_id
_entity_poly.type
_entity_poly.pdbx_seq_one_letter_code
_entity_poly.pdbx_strand_id
1 'polypeptide(L)' 'MAVFTFEDQTTSPVAPATLYKALVKDADNIVPKAVDSFKSVEIVEGNGGPGTIKKISFLE' A
#
# COMPACT_ATOMS: atom_id res chain seq x y z
N MET A 1 -24.74 14.47 -0.61
CA MET A 1 -23.28 14.27 -0.40
C MET A 1 -22.65 14.19 -1.78
N ALA A 2 -21.55 14.89 -2.02
CA ALA A 2 -20.86 14.86 -3.32
C ALA A 2 -19.65 13.91 -3.26
N VAL A 3 -19.33 13.28 -4.40
CA VAL A 3 -18.17 12.41 -4.57
C VAL A 3 -17.27 13.03 -5.63
N PHE A 4 -15.97 13.13 -5.32
CA PHE A 4 -14.96 13.58 -6.27
C PHE A 4 -14.12 12.37 -6.69
N THR A 5 -13.89 12.23 -8.00
CA THR A 5 -13.09 11.13 -8.58
C THR A 5 -11.91 11.72 -9.33
N PHE A 6 -10.73 11.18 -9.08
CA PHE A 6 -9.48 11.50 -9.78
C PHE A 6 -8.95 10.23 -10.45
N GLU A 7 -8.40 10.36 -11.66
CA GLU A 7 -7.80 9.27 -12.41
C GLU A 7 -6.37 9.66 -12.78
N ASP A 8 -5.40 8.85 -12.36
CA ASP A 8 -3.98 9.04 -12.62
C ASP A 8 -3.39 7.81 -13.32
N GLN A 9 -2.43 8.04 -14.22
CA GLN A 9 -1.71 6.98 -14.93
C GLN A 9 -0.21 7.14 -14.76
N THR A 10 0.48 6.03 -14.51
CA THR A 10 1.94 5.98 -14.41
C THR A 10 2.44 4.71 -15.12
N THR A 11 3.47 4.85 -15.95
CA THR A 11 4.10 3.72 -16.64
C THR A 11 5.30 3.21 -15.83
N SER A 12 5.60 1.92 -15.95
CA SER A 12 6.76 1.32 -15.31
C SER A 12 7.32 0.20 -16.19
N PRO A 13 8.66 0.06 -16.27
CA PRO A 13 9.29 -1.06 -16.98
C PRO A 13 9.15 -2.39 -16.23
N VAL A 14 8.70 -2.37 -14.97
CA VAL A 14 8.54 -3.57 -14.14
C VAL A 14 7.26 -4.31 -14.53
N ALA A 15 7.35 -5.64 -14.62
CA ALA A 15 6.20 -6.48 -14.98
C ALA A 15 5.01 -6.27 -14.02
N PRO A 16 3.76 -6.25 -14.52
CA PRO A 16 2.57 -5.95 -13.71
C PRO A 16 2.39 -6.85 -12.49
N ALA A 17 2.66 -8.16 -12.62
CA ALA A 17 2.54 -9.11 -11.51
C ALA A 17 3.49 -8.78 -10.35
N THR A 18 4.71 -8.36 -10.69
CA THR A 18 5.74 -7.97 -9.70
C THR A 18 5.36 -6.67 -9.01
N LEU A 19 4.89 -5.67 -9.76
CA LEU A 19 4.42 -4.40 -9.19
C LEU A 19 3.22 -4.61 -8.25
N TYR A 20 2.22 -5.39 -8.68
CA TYR A 20 1.04 -5.66 -7.86
C TYR A 20 1.43 -6.40 -6.57
N LYS A 21 2.33 -7.39 -6.67
CA LYS A 21 2.83 -8.08 -5.49
C LYS A 21 3.55 -7.12 -4.53
N ALA A 22 4.44 -6.27 -5.04
CA ALA A 22 5.21 -5.35 -4.20
C ALA A 22 4.38 -4.21 -3.58
N LEU A 23 3.53 -3.55 -4.38
CA LEU A 23 2.84 -2.32 -3.97
C LEU A 23 1.46 -2.55 -3.36
N VAL A 24 0.87 -3.74 -3.49
CA VAL A 24 -0.47 -4.04 -2.96
C VAL A 24 -0.44 -5.18 -1.95
N LYS A 25 0.17 -6.33 -2.30
CA LYS A 25 0.16 -7.53 -1.45
C LYS A 25 1.18 -7.47 -0.32
N ASP A 26 2.43 -7.17 -0.67
CA ASP A 26 3.58 -7.17 0.24
C ASP A 26 3.93 -5.74 0.72
N ALA A 27 3.06 -4.76 0.43
CA ALA A 27 3.27 -3.35 0.74
C ALA A 27 3.57 -3.11 2.22
N ASP A 28 2.95 -3.89 3.11
CA ASP A 28 3.07 -3.72 4.56
C ASP A 28 4.51 -3.94 5.05
N ASN A 29 5.25 -4.79 4.34
CA ASN A 29 6.65 -5.10 4.62
C ASN A 29 7.61 -4.21 3.82
N ILE A 30 7.24 -3.84 2.58
CA ILE A 30 8.11 -3.08 1.68
C ILE A 30 8.09 -1.58 2.00
N VAL A 31 6.92 -0.98 2.25
CA VAL A 31 6.77 0.47 2.42
C VAL A 31 7.63 1.00 3.57
N PRO A 32 7.60 0.43 4.79
CA PRO A 32 8.47 0.91 5.88
C PRO A 32 9.97 0.77 5.62
N LYS A 33 10.37 -0.08 4.68
CA LYS A 33 11.79 -0.28 4.30
C LYS A 33 12.23 0.59 3.14
N ALA A 34 11.29 0.94 2.26
CA ALA A 34 11.56 1.69 1.04
C ALA A 34 11.35 3.20 1.21
N VAL A 35 10.56 3.62 2.20
CA VAL A 35 10.22 5.02 2.42
C VAL A 35 10.43 5.36 3.90
N ASP A 36 11.46 6.16 4.17
CA ASP A 36 11.95 6.45 5.52
C ASP A 36 10.88 7.07 6.44
N SER A 37 9.91 7.81 5.89
CA SER A 37 8.86 8.45 6.68
C SER A 37 7.88 7.46 7.31
N PHE A 38 7.83 6.20 6.85
CA PHE A 38 6.92 5.18 7.36
C PHE A 38 7.60 4.33 8.44
N LYS A 39 7.01 4.31 9.64
CA LYS A 39 7.50 3.53 10.78
C LYS A 39 7.05 2.07 10.72
N SER A 40 5.75 1.85 10.53
CA SER A 40 5.18 0.50 10.43
C SER A 40 3.86 0.50 9.64
N VAL A 41 3.54 -0.66 9.08
CA VAL A 41 2.22 -0.97 8.52
C VAL A 41 1.78 -2.31 9.09
N GLU A 42 0.65 -2.32 9.77
CA GLU A 42 0.17 -3.48 10.53
C GLU A 42 -1.26 -3.81 10.13
N ILE A 43 -1.53 -5.09 9.87
CA ILE A 43 -2.91 -5.58 9.73
C ILE A 43 -3.52 -5.66 11.12
N VAL A 44 -4.57 -4.88 11.37
CA VAL A 44 -5.31 -4.89 12.64
C VAL A 44 -6.54 -5.78 12.59
N GLU A 45 -7.07 -6.03 11.39
CA GLU A 45 -8.18 -6.97 11.15
C GLU A 45 -8.06 -7.60 9.75
N GLY A 46 -8.35 -8.89 9.63
CA GLY A 46 -8.33 -9.62 8.36
C GLY A 46 -7.01 -10.37 8.08
N ASN A 47 -6.81 -10.76 6.82
CA ASN A 47 -5.73 -11.68 6.41
C ASN A 47 -4.93 -11.19 5.18
N GLY A 48 -5.07 -9.92 4.79
CA GLY A 48 -4.46 -9.37 3.56
C GLY A 48 -5.31 -9.54 2.30
N GLY A 49 -6.51 -10.13 2.42
CA GLY A 49 -7.54 -10.18 1.39
C GLY A 49 -8.54 -9.01 1.44
N PRO A 50 -9.62 -9.07 0.64
CA PRO A 50 -10.70 -8.08 0.67
C PRO A 50 -11.26 -7.90 2.10
N GLY A 51 -11.50 -6.65 2.49
CA GLY A 51 -11.98 -6.31 3.84
C GLY A 51 -10.91 -6.18 4.92
N THR A 52 -9.63 -6.37 4.60
CA THR A 52 -8.53 -6.19 5.56
C THR A 52 -8.40 -4.72 6.00
N ILE A 53 -8.23 -4.49 7.31
CA ILE A 53 -7.98 -3.16 7.89
C ILE A 53 -6.51 -3.06 8.27
N LYS A 54 -5.85 -1.99 7.83
CA LYS A 54 -4.43 -1.73 8.08
C LYS A 54 -4.24 -0.42 8.84
N LYS A 55 -3.38 -0.44 9.85
CA LYS A 55 -2.89 0.75 10.54
C LYS A 55 -1.50 1.10 10.02
N ILE A 56 -1.35 2.35 9.58
CA ILE A 56 -0.07 2.89 9.12
C ILE A 56 0.42 3.90 10.15
N SER A 57 1.66 3.74 10.60
CA SER A 57 2.31 4.68 11.53
C SER A 57 3.47 5.37 10.83
N PHE A 58 3.57 6.68 10.97
CA PHE A 58 4.68 7.49 10.48
C PHE A 58 5.71 7.70 11.59
N LEU A 59 6.92 8.12 11.21
CA LEU A 59 7.87 8.68 12.17
C LEU A 59 7.33 10.02 12.72
N GLU A 60 7.80 10.39 13.91
CA GLU A 60 7.49 11.68 14.56
C GLU A 60 8.26 12.84 13.92
#